data_AF-A0A660UHT9-F1
#
_entry.id   AF-A0A660UHT9-F1
#
_cell.length_a   1.000
_cell.length_b   1.000
_cell.length_c   1.000
_cell.angle_alpha   90.00
_cell.angle_beta   90.00
_cell.angle_gamma   90.00
#
_symmetry.space_group_name_H-M   'P 1'
#
loop_
_entity.id
_entity.type
_entity.pdbx_description
1 polymer ?
#
loop_
_entity_poly.entity_id
_entity_poly.type
_entity_poly.pdbx_seq_one_letter_code
_entity_poly.pdbx_strand_id
1 'polypeptide(L)'
;MIKQEQLYWSKEDENRRERWAHLTLNEEAKLKVRDDNKRRKLEVLLDNTARWLIEKGVCKLEGNRIIVESTTTTDIGAFTTMAFPLVRRIWPELIANELVSVQPISQPTAKVFYLDFIRGSAGTPSSTYPSGQTLHDHFDSDYADTTEGGEVKEVNFRVSSVDVSAHQKKLKAKWTIEAQQDLLAYHGLDAEAEVMKILALEITREIDYEIINNLLTAATQPANSEGGEGAGNVNWSSTAPSTSPWNVLNPKEYQETLYDAILDANNLIFKKVYRNATWIIANPDTCAILEKLNDFKLDKNSAENRFNIGVHRFGTIKNRFLVYKHPDFIANKILVGFNGNSWLETGFVYAPYIPLYTTPLLIDADDFTPRRGILSRYATKVINAGCYATVTIV
;
A
#
# COMPACT_ATOMS: atom_id res chain seq x y z
N MET A 1 21.94 -7.37 26.78
CA MET A 1 20.46 -7.36 26.71
C MET A 1 20.04 -6.56 25.49
N ILE A 2 19.99 -7.19 24.33
CA ILE A 2 19.43 -6.60 23.11
C ILE A 2 17.92 -6.73 23.27
N LYS A 3 17.22 -5.63 23.59
CA LYS A 3 15.76 -5.60 23.53
C LYS A 3 15.38 -6.02 22.12
N GLN A 4 14.78 -7.21 21.99
CA GLN A 4 14.26 -7.70 20.73
C GLN A 4 13.34 -6.61 20.16
N GLU A 5 13.71 -6.05 19.01
CA GLU A 5 12.83 -5.26 18.15
C GLU A 5 11.76 -6.18 17.56
N GLN A 6 10.94 -6.78 18.43
CA GLN A 6 9.73 -7.47 18.02
C GLN A 6 8.80 -6.42 17.39
N LEU A 7 8.18 -6.79 16.28
CA LEU A 7 7.26 -5.99 15.46
C LEU A 7 6.32 -5.11 16.33
N TYR A 8 6.70 -3.84 16.54
CA TYR A 8 6.15 -2.92 17.56
C TYR A 8 4.66 -2.59 17.39
N TRP A 9 4.10 -2.87 16.22
CA TRP A 9 2.69 -2.66 15.89
C TRP A 9 1.83 -3.93 16.01
N SER A 10 2.44 -5.10 16.12
CA SER A 10 1.72 -6.38 16.17
C SER A 10 1.06 -6.62 17.52
N LYS A 11 1.73 -6.24 18.61
CA LYS A 11 1.19 -6.35 19.98
C LYS A 11 0.29 -5.16 20.32
N GLU A 12 -0.80 -5.44 21.02
CA GLU A 12 -1.70 -4.41 21.54
C GLU A 12 -1.09 -3.78 22.79
N ASP A 13 -0.92 -2.46 22.77
CA ASP A 13 -0.48 -1.65 23.91
C ASP A 13 -1.68 -0.90 24.47
N GLU A 14 -2.10 -1.24 25.69
CA GLU A 14 -3.27 -0.65 26.34
C GLU A 14 -3.14 0.88 26.49
N ASN A 15 -1.96 1.36 26.91
CA ASN A 15 -1.65 2.80 26.98
C ASN A 15 -1.73 3.52 25.62
N ARG A 16 -1.46 2.81 24.52
CA ARG A 16 -1.54 3.40 23.17
C ARG A 16 -2.99 3.47 22.71
N ARG A 17 -3.76 2.43 23.00
CA ARG A 17 -5.18 2.37 22.72
C ARG A 17 -5.95 3.45 23.47
N GLU A 18 -5.69 3.62 24.76
CA GLU A 18 -6.33 4.68 25.57
C GLU A 18 -6.03 6.08 25.04
N ARG A 19 -4.77 6.35 24.68
CA ARG A 19 -4.33 7.65 24.11
C ARG A 19 -5.13 8.02 22.87
N TRP A 20 -5.39 7.06 21.99
CA TRP A 20 -5.98 7.32 20.67
C TRP A 20 -7.44 6.90 20.52
N ALA A 21 -8.07 6.34 21.56
CA ALA A 21 -9.46 5.84 21.52
C ALA A 21 -10.45 6.89 21.01
N HIS A 22 -10.27 8.16 21.38
CA HIS A 22 -11.11 9.29 20.92
C HIS A 22 -11.03 9.52 19.40
N LEU A 23 -9.93 9.13 18.76
CA LEU A 23 -9.68 9.22 17.32
C LEU A 23 -9.80 7.89 16.56
N THR A 24 -10.02 6.76 17.23
CA THR A 24 -10.08 5.44 16.54
C THR A 24 -11.34 4.63 16.84
N LEU A 25 -11.97 4.85 18.00
CA LEU A 25 -13.05 4.02 18.54
C LEU A 25 -14.33 4.81 18.87
N ASN A 26 -14.40 6.10 18.54
CA ASN A 26 -15.57 6.92 18.83
C ASN A 26 -16.80 6.47 17.99
N GLU A 27 -17.78 5.84 18.64
CA GLU A 27 -19.00 5.31 17.98
C GLU A 27 -20.02 6.41 17.66
N GLU A 28 -20.07 7.51 18.44
CA GLU A 28 -21.03 8.62 18.25
C GLU A 28 -20.81 9.36 16.93
N ALA A 29 -19.57 9.38 16.44
CA ALA A 29 -19.23 10.02 15.17
C ALA A 29 -19.21 9.05 13.96
N LYS A 30 -19.72 7.81 14.10
CA LYS A 30 -19.64 6.73 13.06
C LYS A 30 -18.20 6.39 12.65
N LEU A 31 -17.30 6.44 13.61
CA LEU A 31 -15.88 6.69 13.40
C LEU A 31 -15.01 5.44 13.72
N LYS A 32 -15.61 4.25 13.68
CA LYS A 32 -14.96 2.97 14.05
C LYS A 32 -14.16 2.40 12.87
N VAL A 33 -12.83 2.33 13.01
CA VAL A 33 -12.01 1.50 12.11
C VAL A 33 -12.38 0.04 12.37
N ARG A 34 -13.09 -0.58 11.42
CA ARG A 34 -13.67 -1.94 11.59
C ARG A 34 -12.62 -3.04 11.72
N ASP A 35 -11.40 -2.82 11.21
CA ASP A 35 -10.30 -3.78 11.22
C ASP A 35 -9.27 -3.43 12.30
N ASP A 36 -9.12 -4.31 13.28
CA ASP A 36 -8.20 -4.15 14.42
C ASP A 36 -6.73 -4.04 13.99
N ASN A 37 -6.33 -4.66 12.87
CA ASN A 37 -4.97 -4.53 12.33
C ASN A 37 -4.74 -3.12 11.77
N LYS A 38 -5.70 -2.59 11.01
CA LYS A 38 -5.62 -1.21 10.47
C LYS A 38 -5.61 -0.20 11.62
N ARG A 39 -6.40 -0.44 12.67
CA ARG A 39 -6.43 0.40 13.88
C ARG A 39 -5.06 0.46 14.56
N ARG A 40 -4.46 -0.69 14.87
CA ARG A 40 -3.14 -0.76 15.52
C ARG A 40 -2.04 -0.06 14.73
N LYS A 41 -2.03 -0.21 13.40
CA LYS A 41 -1.07 0.48 12.53
C LYS A 41 -1.27 2.00 12.55
N LEU A 42 -2.52 2.47 12.50
CA LEU A 42 -2.84 3.88 12.62
C LEU A 42 -2.38 4.47 13.96
N GLU A 43 -2.62 3.77 15.07
CA GLU A 43 -2.19 4.19 16.40
C GLU A 43 -0.66 4.37 16.51
N VAL A 44 0.13 3.53 15.81
CA VAL A 44 1.61 3.66 15.74
C VAL A 44 1.98 4.96 15.03
N LEU A 45 1.34 5.24 13.90
CA LEU A 45 1.61 6.44 13.10
C LEU A 45 1.23 7.71 13.86
N LEU A 46 0.10 7.67 14.56
CA LEU A 46 -0.31 8.76 15.44
C LEU A 46 0.72 8.97 16.56
N ASP A 47 1.25 7.90 17.18
CA ASP A 47 2.30 8.03 18.20
C ASP A 47 3.60 8.62 17.62
N ASN A 48 4.01 8.21 16.41
CA ASN A 48 5.18 8.79 15.74
C ASN A 48 4.99 10.29 15.48
N THR A 49 3.82 10.68 14.95
CA THR A 49 3.50 12.09 14.69
C THR A 49 3.45 12.91 15.98
N ALA A 50 2.88 12.34 17.05
CA ALA A 50 2.81 12.96 18.35
C ALA A 50 4.19 13.15 18.99
N ARG A 51 5.04 12.12 19.00
CA ARG A 51 6.42 12.22 19.52
C ARG A 51 7.19 13.34 18.85
N TRP A 52 7.06 13.43 17.52
CA TRP A 52 7.70 14.50 16.76
C TRP A 52 7.15 15.88 17.14
N LEU A 53 5.82 16.02 17.29
CA LEU A 53 5.21 17.28 17.69
C LEU A 53 5.62 17.71 19.12
N ILE A 54 5.77 16.75 20.02
CA ILE A 54 6.25 16.99 21.39
C ILE A 54 7.71 17.46 21.37
N GLU A 55 8.57 16.81 20.60
CA GLU A 55 9.97 17.20 20.45
C GLU A 55 10.12 18.64 19.93
N LYS A 56 9.19 19.07 19.07
CA LYS A 56 9.14 20.45 18.56
C LYS A 56 8.48 21.46 19.50
N GLY A 57 8.06 21.03 20.69
CA GLY A 57 7.42 21.89 21.68
C GLY A 57 6.02 22.38 21.30
N VAL A 58 5.40 21.76 20.30
CA VAL A 58 4.05 22.13 19.82
C VAL A 58 2.96 21.52 20.72
N CYS A 59 3.23 20.37 21.31
CA CYS A 59 2.34 19.74 22.29
C CYS A 59 3.14 19.18 23.47
N LYS A 60 2.48 19.05 24.62
CA LYS A 60 3.02 18.35 25.78
C LYS A 60 2.17 17.13 26.09
N LEU A 61 2.81 16.17 26.74
CA LEU A 61 2.20 14.93 27.17
C LEU A 61 1.86 15.10 28.67
N GLU A 62 0.57 15.21 29.00
CA GLU A 62 0.09 15.29 30.39
C GLU A 62 -0.74 14.03 30.68
N GLY A 63 -0.17 13.09 31.43
CA GLY A 63 -0.77 11.77 31.65
C GLY A 63 -0.83 10.91 30.38
N ASN A 64 -1.99 10.33 30.05
CA ASN A 64 -2.24 9.57 28.79
C ASN A 64 -2.95 10.44 27.72
N ARG A 65 -2.86 11.77 27.78
CA ARG A 65 -3.46 12.67 26.78
C ARG A 65 -2.42 13.63 26.22
N ILE A 66 -2.55 13.90 24.92
CA ILE A 66 -1.74 14.91 24.22
C ILE A 66 -2.49 16.24 24.37
N ILE A 67 -1.85 17.20 25.01
CA ILE A 67 -2.40 18.54 25.23
C ILE A 67 -1.54 19.51 24.44
N VAL A 68 -2.19 20.36 23.66
CA VAL A 68 -1.53 21.38 22.84
C VAL A 68 -1.42 22.61 23.71
N GLU A 69 -0.20 23.05 24.02
CA GLU A 69 -0.02 24.28 24.79
C GLU A 69 -0.34 25.48 23.90
N SER A 70 -1.48 26.11 24.17
CA SER A 70 -1.82 27.43 23.66
C SER A 70 -1.07 28.49 24.47
N THR A 71 0.24 28.61 24.32
CA THR A 71 1.01 29.77 24.82
C THR A 71 1.03 30.88 23.77
N THR A 72 -0.14 31.39 23.39
CA THR A 72 -0.39 32.75 22.88
C THR A 72 -1.90 32.89 22.64
N THR A 73 -2.48 33.99 23.10
CA THR A 73 -3.92 34.29 23.11
C THR A 73 -4.54 34.60 21.75
N THR A 74 -3.93 34.16 20.65
CA THR A 74 -4.39 34.42 19.28
C THR A 74 -3.99 33.26 18.36
N ASP A 75 -4.98 32.43 18.00
CA ASP A 75 -5.11 31.62 16.77
C ASP A 75 -4.09 30.53 16.38
N ILE A 76 -3.13 30.15 17.23
CA ILE A 76 -2.21 29.03 16.88
C ILE A 76 -2.80 27.63 17.21
N GLY A 77 -3.98 27.58 17.85
CA GLY A 77 -4.72 26.33 18.13
C GLY A 77 -5.23 25.57 16.90
N ALA A 78 -5.17 26.17 15.70
CA ALA A 78 -5.64 25.58 14.43
C ALA A 78 -4.67 24.56 13.79
N PHE A 79 -3.41 24.52 14.25
CA PHE A 79 -2.36 23.74 13.62
C PHE A 79 -2.48 22.22 13.85
N THR A 80 -2.83 21.81 15.07
CA THR A 80 -2.91 20.39 15.49
C THR A 80 -4.32 19.81 15.32
N THR A 81 -5.35 20.64 15.34
CA THR A 81 -6.75 20.24 15.09
C THR A 81 -6.98 19.80 13.65
N MET A 82 -6.18 20.26 12.68
CA MET A 82 -6.31 19.87 11.27
C MET A 82 -5.52 18.59 10.93
N ALA A 83 -4.31 18.40 11.47
CA ALA A 83 -3.41 17.34 11.02
C ALA A 83 -3.89 15.91 11.38
N PHE A 84 -4.28 15.67 12.64
CA PHE A 84 -4.71 14.33 13.08
C PHE A 84 -6.00 13.84 12.39
N PRO A 85 -7.05 14.68 12.20
CA PRO A 85 -8.22 14.27 11.43
C PRO A 85 -7.91 14.00 9.96
N LEU A 86 -7.01 14.77 9.34
CA LEU A 86 -6.59 14.53 7.96
C LEU A 86 -5.88 13.18 7.79
N VAL A 87 -4.92 12.86 8.67
CA VAL A 87 -4.24 11.55 8.68
C VAL A 87 -5.24 10.42 8.83
N ARG A 88 -6.18 10.56 9.76
CA ARG A 88 -7.22 9.56 10.02
C ARG A 88 -8.14 9.33 8.82
N ARG A 89 -8.48 10.38 8.08
CA ARG A 89 -9.34 10.25 6.88
C ARG A 89 -8.59 9.57 5.74
N ILE A 90 -7.39 10.03 5.47
CA ILE A 90 -6.63 9.67 4.27
C ILE A 90 -5.98 8.29 4.40
N TRP A 91 -5.43 7.94 5.57
CA TRP A 91 -4.60 6.74 5.69
C TRP A 91 -5.37 5.41 5.53
N PRO A 92 -6.58 5.22 6.09
CA PRO A 92 -7.36 4.00 5.87
C PRO A 92 -7.87 3.88 4.44
N GLU A 93 -8.10 5.01 3.76
CA GLU A 93 -8.57 5.08 2.38
C GLU A 93 -7.46 4.77 1.36
N LEU A 94 -6.19 4.81 1.78
CA LEU A 94 -5.05 4.48 0.93
C LEU A 94 -5.16 3.06 0.37
N ILE A 95 -5.09 2.92 -0.95
CA ILE A 95 -5.23 1.63 -1.64
C ILE A 95 -4.10 0.66 -1.27
N ALA A 96 -2.95 1.19 -0.83
CA ALA A 96 -1.82 0.40 -0.35
C ALA A 96 -2.21 -0.64 0.72
N ASN A 97 -3.20 -0.34 1.57
CA ASN A 97 -3.66 -1.27 2.60
C ASN A 97 -4.28 -2.56 2.04
N GLU A 98 -4.80 -2.52 0.81
CA GLU A 98 -5.44 -3.66 0.15
C GLU A 98 -4.55 -4.33 -0.89
N LEU A 99 -3.49 -3.67 -1.34
CA LEU A 99 -2.57 -4.19 -2.37
C LEU A 99 -1.29 -4.78 -1.80
N VAL A 100 -0.73 -4.15 -0.76
CA VAL A 100 0.62 -4.44 -0.25
C VAL A 100 0.63 -4.58 1.27
N SER A 101 1.74 -5.11 1.82
CA SER A 101 1.88 -5.21 3.26
C SER A 101 2.31 -3.87 3.85
N VAL A 102 1.48 -3.34 4.75
CA VAL A 102 1.80 -2.09 5.44
C VAL A 102 2.49 -2.39 6.76
N GLN A 103 3.72 -1.92 6.95
CA GLN A 103 4.51 -2.10 8.16
C GLN A 103 5.02 -0.74 8.68
N PRO A 104 4.28 -0.06 9.58
CA PRO A 104 4.70 1.22 10.13
C PRO A 104 6.06 1.13 10.83
N ILE A 105 6.94 2.08 10.55
CA ILE A 105 8.28 2.19 11.14
C ILE A 105 8.30 3.33 12.17
N SER A 106 9.04 3.18 13.27
CA SER A 106 9.12 4.18 14.34
C SER A 106 10.33 5.11 14.25
N GLN A 107 11.27 4.80 13.36
CA GLN A 107 12.50 5.53 13.14
C GLN A 107 12.70 5.83 11.65
N PRO A 108 13.48 6.85 11.27
CA PRO A 108 13.77 7.18 9.87
C PRO A 108 14.41 6.04 9.07
N THR A 109 15.18 5.19 9.73
CA THR A 109 15.76 3.96 9.19
C THR A 109 15.30 2.82 10.08
N ALA A 110 14.76 1.76 9.49
CA ALA A 110 14.29 0.61 10.24
C ALA A 110 14.51 -0.68 9.45
N LYS A 111 14.47 -1.80 10.15
CA LYS A 111 14.47 -3.12 9.53
C LYS A 111 13.05 -3.59 9.29
N VAL A 112 12.76 -3.98 8.06
CA VAL A 112 11.53 -4.67 7.67
C VAL A 112 11.80 -6.16 7.75
N PHE A 113 10.92 -6.90 8.42
CA PHE A 113 11.05 -8.33 8.61
C PHE A 113 10.12 -9.09 7.67
N TYR A 114 10.61 -10.21 7.15
CA TYR A 114 9.85 -11.17 6.36
C TYR A 114 10.33 -12.59 6.65
N LEU A 115 9.48 -13.57 6.37
CA LEU A 115 9.79 -14.97 6.58
C LEU A 115 10.35 -15.57 5.30
N ASP A 116 11.44 -16.32 5.44
CA ASP A 116 11.97 -17.18 4.39
C ASP A 116 12.09 -18.62 4.93
N PHE A 117 11.77 -19.60 4.09
CA PHE A 117 11.84 -21.01 4.45
C PHE A 117 13.09 -21.62 3.82
N ILE A 118 14.01 -22.12 4.66
CA ILE A 118 15.24 -22.76 4.20
C ILE A 118 15.13 -24.25 4.49
N ARG A 119 15.41 -25.06 3.46
CA ARG A 119 15.57 -26.51 3.58
C ARG A 119 17.05 -26.86 3.48
N GLY A 120 17.54 -27.79 4.29
CA GLY A 120 18.95 -28.19 4.29
C GLY A 120 19.22 -29.48 5.06
N SER A 121 20.48 -29.91 5.07
CA SER A 121 20.98 -30.95 5.98
C SER A 121 21.60 -30.31 7.23
N ALA A 122 21.68 -31.08 8.32
CA ALA A 122 22.31 -30.62 9.56
C ALA A 122 23.70 -30.02 9.29
N GLY A 123 23.92 -28.78 9.73
CA GLY A 123 25.23 -28.11 9.65
C GLY A 123 25.61 -27.48 8.30
N THR A 124 24.83 -27.66 7.22
CA THR A 124 25.06 -26.99 5.93
C THR A 124 23.72 -26.52 5.35
N PRO A 125 23.27 -25.28 5.66
CA PRO A 125 22.07 -24.74 5.04
C PRO A 125 22.34 -24.53 3.54
N SER A 126 21.94 -25.49 2.71
CA SER A 126 21.92 -25.34 1.26
C SER A 126 20.76 -24.42 0.90
N SER A 127 21.02 -23.12 0.79
CA SER A 127 20.22 -22.28 -0.11
C SER A 127 20.62 -22.67 -1.53
N THR A 128 19.96 -23.69 -2.08
CA THR A 128 19.95 -23.88 -3.52
C THR A 128 18.52 -23.79 -4.00
N TYR A 129 17.99 -22.57 -3.91
CA TYR A 129 17.12 -22.04 -4.94
C TYR A 129 17.58 -20.61 -5.22
N PRO A 130 18.48 -20.43 -6.20
CA PRO A 130 18.74 -19.10 -6.74
C PRO A 130 17.41 -18.49 -7.17
N SER A 131 17.25 -17.19 -6.90
CA SER A 131 16.19 -16.34 -7.48
C SER A 131 15.97 -16.72 -8.95
N GLY A 132 14.77 -17.22 -9.27
CA GLY A 132 14.36 -17.49 -10.65
C GLY A 132 14.09 -18.96 -11.01
N GLN A 133 14.54 -19.95 -10.24
CA GLN A 133 14.31 -21.36 -10.61
C GLN A 133 13.07 -21.97 -9.94
N THR A 134 12.33 -22.81 -10.69
CA THR A 134 11.15 -23.51 -10.19
C THR A 134 11.55 -24.79 -9.43
N LEU A 135 10.79 -25.20 -8.40
CA LEU A 135 11.10 -26.44 -7.65
C LEU A 135 11.16 -27.69 -8.54
N HIS A 136 10.57 -27.69 -9.74
CA HIS A 136 10.50 -28.85 -10.61
C HIS A 136 11.87 -29.46 -10.94
N ASP A 137 12.90 -28.63 -11.16
CA ASP A 137 14.24 -29.10 -11.53
C ASP A 137 15.05 -29.66 -10.34
N HIS A 138 14.58 -29.45 -9.10
CA HIS A 138 15.24 -29.89 -7.86
C HIS A 138 14.24 -30.36 -6.79
N PHE A 139 13.12 -30.97 -7.20
CA PHE A 139 12.17 -31.57 -6.27
C PHE A 139 12.76 -32.89 -5.78
N ASP A 140 13.25 -32.88 -4.56
CA ASP A 140 13.73 -34.07 -3.88
C ASP A 140 12.52 -34.77 -3.24
N SER A 141 12.03 -35.84 -3.88
CA SER A 141 10.90 -36.64 -3.39
C SER A 141 11.22 -37.37 -2.09
N ASP A 142 12.49 -37.56 -1.80
CA ASP A 142 13.00 -38.43 -0.75
C ASP A 142 13.61 -37.59 0.40
N TYR A 143 13.43 -36.26 0.38
CA TYR A 143 13.99 -35.34 1.39
C TYR A 143 13.56 -35.68 2.83
N ALA A 144 12.36 -36.24 2.98
CA ALA A 144 11.81 -36.69 4.26
C ALA A 144 12.08 -38.17 4.56
N ASP A 145 12.66 -38.91 3.62
CA ASP A 145 12.97 -40.32 3.80
C ASP A 145 14.28 -40.47 4.58
N THR A 146 14.23 -41.23 5.66
CA THR A 146 15.40 -41.55 6.47
C THR A 146 15.66 -43.05 6.41
N THR A 147 16.90 -43.43 6.05
CA THR A 147 17.36 -44.81 6.20
C THR A 147 17.80 -45.06 7.65
N GLU A 148 17.89 -46.34 8.05
CA GLU A 148 18.35 -46.72 9.38
C GLU A 148 19.81 -46.27 9.57
N GLY A 149 20.04 -45.32 10.49
CA GLY A 149 21.34 -44.67 10.72
C GLY A 149 21.61 -43.42 9.87
N GLY A 150 20.65 -42.96 9.06
CA GLY A 150 20.75 -41.72 8.28
C GLY A 150 20.52 -40.45 9.12
N GLU A 151 21.17 -39.35 8.74
CA GLU A 151 20.91 -38.03 9.34
C GLU A 151 19.53 -37.51 8.90
N VAL A 152 18.65 -37.27 9.87
CA VAL A 152 17.34 -36.63 9.64
C VAL A 152 17.56 -35.21 9.12
N LYS A 153 16.93 -34.88 7.99
CA LYS A 153 16.99 -33.53 7.40
C LYS A 153 16.12 -32.56 8.20
N GLU A 154 16.58 -31.32 8.32
CA GLU A 154 15.92 -30.29 9.11
C GLU A 154 15.31 -29.21 8.21
N VAL A 155 14.06 -28.84 8.49
CA VAL A 155 13.44 -27.63 7.93
C VAL A 155 13.58 -26.52 8.95
N ASN A 156 14.23 -25.42 8.57
CA ASN A 156 14.41 -24.27 9.44
C ASN A 156 13.69 -23.04 8.86
N PHE A 157 13.03 -22.28 9.73
CA PHE A 157 12.45 -21.00 9.36
C PHE A 157 13.45 -19.89 9.68
N ARG A 158 13.75 -19.03 8.70
CA ARG A 158 14.64 -17.89 8.91
C ARG A 158 13.82 -16.61 8.81
N VAL A 159 13.77 -15.85 9.89
CA VAL A 159 13.29 -14.48 9.84
C VAL A 159 14.41 -13.63 9.25
N SER A 160 14.21 -13.18 8.02
CA SER A 160 15.12 -12.29 7.32
C SER A 160 14.70 -10.84 7.52
N SER A 161 15.66 -9.94 7.43
CA SER A 161 15.42 -8.50 7.62
C SER A 161 16.15 -7.70 6.56
N VAL A 162 15.50 -6.66 6.06
CA VAL A 162 16.06 -5.73 5.09
C VAL A 162 15.96 -4.31 5.65
N ASP A 163 17.04 -3.56 5.52
CA ASP A 163 17.07 -2.15 5.91
C ASP A 163 16.27 -1.30 4.92
N VAL A 164 15.40 -0.46 5.46
CA VAL A 164 14.64 0.54 4.70
C VAL A 164 14.91 1.92 5.28
N SER A 165 15.07 2.90 4.40
CA SER A 165 15.23 4.31 4.75
C SER A 165 14.02 5.10 4.26
N ALA A 166 13.48 5.96 5.12
CA ALA A 166 12.33 6.77 4.79
C ALA A 166 12.72 7.95 3.89
N HIS A 167 12.17 7.98 2.68
CA HIS A 167 12.19 9.16 1.83
C HIS A 167 11.04 10.11 2.16
N GLN A 168 11.01 11.27 1.51
CA GLN A 168 10.06 12.32 1.79
C GLN A 168 9.37 12.82 0.53
N LYS A 169 8.07 13.10 0.65
CA LYS A 169 7.29 13.89 -0.34
C LYS A 169 6.83 15.18 0.32
N LYS A 170 7.01 16.31 -0.37
CA LYS A 170 6.70 17.64 0.17
C LYS A 170 5.99 18.48 -0.88
N LEU A 171 4.94 19.16 -0.47
CA LEU A 171 4.28 20.19 -1.28
C LEU A 171 4.13 21.46 -0.45
N LYS A 172 4.16 22.60 -1.12
CA LYS A 172 3.86 23.91 -0.52
C LYS A 172 2.75 24.57 -1.32
N ALA A 173 1.85 25.23 -0.61
CA ALA A 173 0.92 26.16 -1.19
C ALA A 173 1.26 27.59 -0.79
N LYS A 174 0.89 28.51 -1.67
CA LYS A 174 0.84 29.94 -1.45
C LYS A 174 -0.52 30.44 -1.93
N TRP A 175 -1.12 31.34 -1.19
CA TRP A 175 -2.33 32.04 -1.61
C TRP A 175 -2.20 33.52 -1.26
N THR A 176 -3.05 34.36 -1.84
CA THR A 176 -3.08 35.79 -1.59
C THR A 176 -4.09 36.10 -0.48
N ILE A 177 -3.82 37.10 0.35
CA ILE A 177 -4.70 37.49 1.46
C ILE A 177 -6.06 37.98 0.92
N GLU A 178 -6.04 38.69 -0.21
CA GLU A 178 -7.23 39.18 -0.91
C GLU A 178 -8.14 38.03 -1.30
N ALA A 179 -7.58 37.00 -1.97
CA ALA A 179 -8.34 35.80 -2.34
C ALA A 179 -8.90 35.06 -1.12
N GLN A 180 -8.19 35.04 0.01
CA GLN A 180 -8.72 34.45 1.24
C GLN A 180 -9.90 35.25 1.79
N GLN A 181 -9.79 36.58 1.82
CA GLN A 181 -10.88 37.46 2.28
C GLN A 181 -12.11 37.36 1.37
N ASP A 182 -11.91 37.38 0.05
CA ASP A 182 -12.99 37.28 -0.93
C ASP A 182 -13.69 35.91 -0.84
N LEU A 183 -12.91 34.83 -0.74
CA LEU A 183 -13.44 33.47 -0.67
C LEU A 183 -14.21 33.25 0.64
N LEU A 184 -13.74 33.83 1.75
CA LEU A 184 -14.46 33.80 3.02
C LEU A 184 -15.74 34.63 2.97
N ALA A 185 -15.71 35.84 2.40
CA ALA A 185 -16.85 36.75 2.35
C ALA A 185 -17.99 36.25 1.45
N TYR A 186 -17.67 35.70 0.27
CA TYR A 186 -18.67 35.25 -0.69
C TYR A 186 -19.06 33.78 -0.55
N HIS A 187 -18.11 32.91 -0.25
CA HIS A 187 -18.34 31.46 -0.24
C HIS A 187 -18.38 30.86 1.18
N GLY A 188 -18.03 31.63 2.22
CA GLY A 188 -17.96 31.12 3.59
C GLY A 188 -16.93 29.99 3.77
N LEU A 189 -16.01 29.86 2.81
CA LEU A 189 -14.99 28.82 2.79
C LEU A 189 -13.68 29.38 3.36
N ASP A 190 -12.92 28.52 4.03
CA ASP A 190 -11.57 28.86 4.47
C ASP A 190 -10.55 28.40 3.41
N ALA A 191 -9.91 29.36 2.76
CA ALA A 191 -8.91 29.11 1.73
C ALA A 191 -7.76 28.24 2.25
N GLU A 192 -7.37 28.42 3.52
CA GLU A 192 -6.29 27.63 4.12
C GLU A 192 -6.71 26.15 4.24
N ALA A 193 -7.90 25.89 4.81
CA ALA A 193 -8.40 24.53 4.99
C ALA A 193 -8.59 23.78 3.66
N GLU A 194 -9.12 24.45 2.63
CA GLU A 194 -9.34 23.84 1.32
C GLU A 194 -8.03 23.53 0.58
N VAL A 195 -7.08 24.46 0.59
CA VAL A 195 -5.78 24.25 -0.05
C VAL A 195 -5.01 23.13 0.64
N MET A 196 -5.05 23.07 1.98
CA MET A 196 -4.41 21.99 2.73
C MET A 196 -5.03 20.62 2.43
N LYS A 197 -6.35 20.56 2.24
CA LYS A 197 -7.04 19.35 1.82
C LYS A 197 -6.59 18.89 0.43
N ILE A 198 -6.48 19.81 -0.53
CA ILE A 198 -6.02 19.50 -1.90
C ILE A 198 -4.57 19.00 -1.87
N LEU A 199 -3.68 19.68 -1.15
CA LEU A 199 -2.28 19.26 -1.03
C LEU A 199 -2.14 17.86 -0.42
N ALA A 200 -2.94 17.55 0.60
CA ALA A 200 -2.91 16.24 1.24
C ALA A 200 -3.37 15.14 0.26
N LEU A 201 -4.45 15.39 -0.49
CA LEU A 201 -4.94 14.45 -1.52
C LEU A 201 -3.90 14.23 -2.63
N GLU A 202 -3.18 15.27 -3.04
CA GLU A 202 -2.16 15.16 -4.08
C GLU A 202 -0.98 14.29 -3.63
N ILE A 203 -0.47 14.49 -2.41
CA ILE A 203 0.59 13.64 -1.84
C ILE A 203 0.12 12.18 -1.79
N THR A 204 -1.12 11.93 -1.37
CA THR A 204 -1.69 10.57 -1.33
C THR A 204 -1.76 9.95 -2.71
N ARG A 205 -2.25 10.68 -3.71
CA ARG A 205 -2.30 10.21 -5.09
C ARG A 205 -0.90 9.89 -5.62
N GLU A 206 0.08 10.71 -5.30
CA GLU A 206 1.47 10.50 -5.70
C GLU A 206 2.09 9.25 -5.02
N ILE A 207 1.76 9.00 -3.75
CA ILE A 207 2.17 7.79 -3.01
C ILE A 207 1.57 6.54 -3.66
N ASP A 208 0.28 6.56 -3.98
CA ASP A 208 -0.40 5.43 -4.60
C ASP A 208 0.18 5.12 -5.99
N TYR A 209 0.42 6.16 -6.79
CA TYR A 209 1.06 6.02 -8.09
C TYR A 209 2.48 5.44 -7.97
N GLU A 210 3.27 5.92 -7.02
CA GLU A 210 4.62 5.40 -6.76
C GLU A 210 4.60 3.91 -6.40
N ILE A 211 3.71 3.49 -5.50
CA ILE A 211 3.57 2.09 -5.12
C ILE A 211 3.20 1.24 -6.33
N ILE A 212 2.20 1.64 -7.10
CA ILE A 212 1.72 0.87 -8.26
C ILE A 212 2.79 0.79 -9.35
N ASN A 213 3.51 1.88 -9.60
CA ASN A 213 4.62 1.88 -10.54
C ASN A 213 5.75 0.94 -10.10
N ASN A 214 6.10 0.96 -8.81
CA ASN A 214 7.10 0.04 -8.27
C ASN A 214 6.66 -1.44 -8.36
N LEU A 215 5.38 -1.72 -8.18
CA LEU A 215 4.81 -3.06 -8.38
C LEU A 215 4.85 -3.49 -9.85
N LEU A 216 4.58 -2.57 -10.77
CA LEU A 216 4.66 -2.84 -12.20
C LEU A 216 6.10 -3.16 -12.62
N THR A 217 7.08 -2.39 -12.15
CA THR A 217 8.50 -2.67 -12.41
C THR A 217 8.93 -3.99 -11.78
N ALA A 218 8.43 -4.31 -10.57
CA ALA A 218 8.73 -5.58 -9.91
C ALA A 218 8.18 -6.78 -10.69
N ALA A 219 7.00 -6.67 -11.29
CA ALA A 219 6.39 -7.79 -12.02
C ALA A 219 7.22 -8.31 -13.21
N THR A 220 8.07 -7.45 -13.81
CA THR A 220 8.93 -7.79 -14.95
C THR A 220 10.43 -7.69 -14.64
N GLN A 221 10.82 -7.58 -13.38
CA GLN A 221 12.23 -7.38 -13.02
C GLN A 221 13.06 -8.67 -13.20
N PRO A 222 14.34 -8.56 -13.60
CA PRO A 222 15.22 -9.72 -13.79
C PRO A 222 15.64 -10.34 -12.45
N ALA A 223 16.12 -11.59 -12.49
CA ALA A 223 16.51 -12.37 -11.32
C ALA A 223 17.59 -11.72 -10.42
N ASN A 224 18.43 -10.84 -10.99
CA ASN A 224 19.53 -10.14 -10.32
C ASN A 224 19.08 -8.87 -9.56
N SER A 225 17.81 -8.49 -9.66
CA SER A 225 17.26 -7.33 -8.96
C SER A 225 16.90 -7.66 -7.51
N GLU A 226 16.90 -6.64 -6.65
CA GLU A 226 16.47 -6.80 -5.26
C GLU A 226 15.03 -7.32 -5.18
N GLY A 227 14.79 -8.37 -4.38
CA GLY A 227 13.50 -9.06 -4.31
C GLY A 227 13.29 -10.14 -5.39
N GLY A 228 14.31 -10.44 -6.19
CA GLY A 228 14.36 -11.58 -7.11
C GLY A 228 13.60 -11.38 -8.42
N GLU A 229 13.46 -12.43 -9.21
CA GLU A 229 12.77 -12.35 -10.51
C GLU A 229 11.27 -12.11 -10.35
N GLY A 230 10.70 -11.23 -11.18
CA GLY A 230 9.24 -11.07 -11.30
C GLY A 230 8.56 -12.35 -11.82
N ALA A 231 7.24 -12.49 -11.64
CA ALA A 231 6.54 -13.67 -12.16
C ALA A 231 6.48 -13.69 -13.70
N GLY A 232 6.56 -12.52 -14.34
CA GLY A 232 6.64 -12.38 -15.79
C GLY A 232 5.46 -11.63 -16.42
N ASN A 233 5.38 -11.72 -17.74
CA ASN A 233 4.36 -11.06 -18.55
C ASN A 233 3.67 -12.07 -19.49
N VAL A 234 2.35 -12.00 -19.57
CA VAL A 234 1.53 -12.72 -20.54
C VAL A 234 1.03 -11.75 -21.60
N ASN A 235 1.14 -12.10 -22.87
CA ASN A 235 0.59 -11.30 -23.96
C ASN A 235 -0.78 -11.85 -24.37
N TRP A 236 -1.80 -11.00 -24.39
CA TRP A 236 -3.11 -11.31 -24.95
C TRP A 236 -3.40 -10.37 -26.11
N SER A 237 -3.81 -10.89 -27.27
CA SER A 237 -4.16 -10.00 -28.39
C SER A 237 -5.61 -9.57 -28.29
N SER A 238 -5.85 -8.28 -28.50
CA SER A 238 -7.19 -7.71 -28.60
C SER A 238 -7.92 -8.05 -29.90
N THR A 239 -7.17 -8.51 -30.92
CA THR A 239 -7.68 -8.82 -32.24
C THR A 239 -7.78 -10.33 -32.42
N ALA A 240 -9.00 -10.83 -32.68
CA ALA A 240 -9.19 -12.24 -32.97
C ALA A 240 -8.38 -12.64 -34.21
N PRO A 241 -7.55 -13.71 -34.14
CA PRO A 241 -6.79 -14.18 -35.29
C PRO A 241 -7.76 -14.66 -36.39
N SER A 242 -7.47 -14.35 -37.65
CA SER A 242 -8.31 -14.71 -38.80
C SER A 242 -8.24 -16.19 -39.19
N THR A 243 -7.63 -17.04 -38.36
CA THR A 243 -7.47 -18.48 -38.58
C THR A 243 -8.48 -19.28 -37.75
N SER A 244 -9.08 -20.30 -38.38
CA SER A 244 -10.00 -21.27 -37.76
C SER A 244 -9.38 -21.85 -36.48
N PRO A 245 -10.06 -21.84 -35.31
CA PRO A 245 -11.51 -22.01 -35.09
C PRO A 245 -12.28 -20.74 -34.65
N TRP A 246 -11.64 -19.57 -34.65
CA TRP A 246 -12.24 -18.34 -34.11
C TRP A 246 -13.14 -17.66 -35.14
N ASN A 247 -14.43 -17.94 -35.03
CA ASN A 247 -15.45 -17.46 -35.95
C ASN A 247 -15.83 -15.99 -35.66
N VAL A 248 -15.88 -15.16 -36.71
CA VAL A 248 -16.35 -13.75 -36.69
C VAL A 248 -17.79 -13.62 -36.14
N LEU A 249 -18.55 -14.72 -36.09
CA LEU A 249 -19.95 -14.75 -35.64
C LEU A 249 -20.13 -14.56 -34.12
N ASN A 250 -19.15 -14.89 -33.26
CA ASN A 250 -19.25 -14.74 -31.80
C ASN A 250 -18.06 -13.96 -31.19
N PRO A 251 -17.96 -12.64 -31.40
CA PRO A 251 -16.86 -11.82 -30.89
C PRO A 251 -16.74 -11.80 -29.35
N LYS A 252 -17.81 -12.19 -28.63
CA LYS A 252 -17.82 -12.30 -27.16
C LYS A 252 -16.94 -13.45 -26.65
N GLU A 253 -16.90 -14.57 -27.35
CA GLU A 253 -16.10 -15.75 -26.93
C GLU A 253 -14.59 -15.43 -26.93
N TYR A 254 -14.13 -14.67 -27.93
CA TYR A 254 -12.73 -14.24 -27.96
C TYR A 254 -12.39 -13.28 -26.83
N GLN A 255 -13.29 -12.37 -26.46
CA GLN A 255 -13.08 -11.48 -25.33
C GLN A 255 -13.01 -12.24 -24.00
N GLU A 256 -13.69 -13.38 -23.87
CA GLU A 256 -13.59 -14.24 -22.69
C GLU A 256 -12.19 -14.86 -22.52
N THR A 257 -11.41 -15.03 -23.60
CA THR A 257 -10.03 -15.52 -23.52
C THR A 257 -9.08 -14.55 -22.79
N LEU A 258 -9.47 -13.28 -22.61
CA LEU A 258 -8.73 -12.36 -21.74
C LEU A 258 -8.71 -12.87 -20.29
N TYR A 259 -9.79 -13.53 -19.84
CA TYR A 259 -9.82 -14.15 -18.52
C TYR A 259 -8.83 -15.31 -18.43
N ASP A 260 -8.67 -16.10 -19.50
CA ASP A 260 -7.69 -17.18 -19.56
C ASP A 260 -6.27 -16.64 -19.50
N ALA A 261 -5.97 -15.52 -20.18
CA ALA A 261 -4.67 -14.84 -20.06
C ALA A 261 -4.40 -14.33 -18.64
N ILE A 262 -5.41 -13.85 -17.92
CA ILE A 262 -5.30 -13.49 -16.49
C ILE A 262 -5.05 -14.74 -15.64
N LEU A 263 -5.66 -15.88 -15.96
CA LEU A 263 -5.40 -17.14 -15.28
C LEU A 263 -3.97 -17.65 -15.53
N ASP A 264 -3.45 -17.49 -16.74
CA ASP A 264 -2.06 -17.81 -17.07
C ASP A 264 -1.09 -16.93 -16.29
N ALA A 265 -1.37 -15.62 -16.16
CA ALA A 265 -0.58 -14.73 -15.31
C ALA A 265 -0.65 -15.14 -13.83
N ASN A 266 -1.82 -15.55 -13.34
CA ASN A 266 -1.95 -16.13 -11.99
C ASN A 266 -1.14 -17.42 -11.85
N ASN A 267 -1.08 -18.26 -12.89
CA ASN A 267 -0.29 -19.49 -12.86
C ASN A 267 1.22 -19.20 -12.79
N LEU A 268 1.69 -18.14 -13.47
CA LEU A 268 3.08 -17.68 -13.32
C LEU A 268 3.42 -17.31 -11.87
N ILE A 269 2.53 -16.58 -11.20
CA ILE A 269 2.68 -16.25 -9.76
C ILE A 269 2.67 -17.53 -8.92
N PHE A 270 1.75 -18.46 -9.20
CA PHE A 270 1.63 -19.71 -8.46
C PHE A 270 2.89 -20.57 -8.56
N LYS A 271 3.54 -20.61 -9.74
CA LYS A 271 4.81 -21.32 -9.94
C LYS A 271 5.96 -20.77 -9.09
N LYS A 272 5.93 -19.48 -8.74
CA LYS A 272 6.98 -18.82 -7.95
C LYS A 272 6.68 -18.81 -6.45
N VAL A 273 5.41 -18.61 -6.07
CA VAL A 273 5.03 -18.33 -4.66
C VAL A 273 4.15 -19.44 -4.04
N TYR A 274 3.65 -20.40 -4.82
CA TYR A 274 2.68 -21.42 -4.37
C TYR A 274 1.40 -20.83 -3.79
N ARG A 275 1.04 -19.63 -4.25
CA ARG A 275 -0.14 -18.88 -3.85
C ARG A 275 -0.80 -18.30 -5.09
N ASN A 276 -2.11 -18.14 -5.03
CA ASN A 276 -2.89 -17.56 -6.10
C ASN A 276 -3.01 -16.05 -5.91
N ALA A 277 -3.00 -15.29 -7.01
CA ALA A 277 -3.27 -13.86 -6.99
C ALA A 277 -4.68 -13.55 -6.46
N THR A 278 -4.79 -12.40 -5.81
CA THR A 278 -5.99 -11.93 -5.09
C THR A 278 -6.60 -10.69 -5.72
N TRP A 279 -5.78 -9.84 -6.35
CA TRP A 279 -6.21 -8.57 -6.90
C TRP A 279 -5.61 -8.26 -8.26
N ILE A 280 -6.27 -7.34 -8.97
CA ILE A 280 -5.92 -6.87 -10.31
C ILE A 280 -6.09 -5.34 -10.36
N ILE A 281 -5.17 -4.66 -11.04
CA ILE A 281 -5.24 -3.22 -11.35
C ILE A 281 -5.16 -3.03 -12.86
N ALA A 282 -6.03 -2.18 -13.41
CA ALA A 282 -6.00 -1.84 -14.82
C ALA A 282 -6.42 -0.38 -15.10
N ASN A 283 -6.11 0.07 -16.31
CA ASN A 283 -6.57 1.35 -16.85
C ASN A 283 -8.10 1.33 -17.10
N PRO A 284 -8.80 2.47 -16.99
CA PRO A 284 -10.21 2.62 -17.36
C PRO A 284 -10.68 1.89 -18.62
N ASP A 285 -9.92 1.94 -19.71
CA ASP A 285 -10.31 1.30 -20.98
C ASP A 285 -10.33 -0.23 -20.86
N THR A 286 -9.29 -0.77 -20.22
CA THR A 286 -9.21 -2.20 -19.92
C THR A 286 -10.30 -2.63 -18.93
N CYS A 287 -10.61 -1.80 -17.92
CA CYS A 287 -11.72 -2.06 -17.01
C CYS A 287 -13.07 -2.12 -17.75
N ALA A 288 -13.28 -1.29 -18.78
CA ALA A 288 -14.49 -1.34 -19.60
C ALA A 288 -14.57 -2.62 -20.45
N ILE A 289 -13.43 -3.22 -20.83
CA ILE A 289 -13.39 -4.56 -21.44
C ILE A 289 -13.76 -5.62 -20.40
N LEU A 290 -13.20 -5.53 -19.20
CA LEU A 290 -13.48 -6.46 -18.10
C LEU A 290 -14.96 -6.44 -17.68
N GLU A 291 -15.62 -5.28 -17.71
CA GLU A 291 -17.05 -5.15 -17.40
C GLU A 291 -17.96 -5.90 -18.38
N LYS A 292 -17.53 -6.06 -19.64
CA LYS A 292 -18.28 -6.78 -20.67
C LYS A 292 -18.19 -8.31 -20.51
N LEU A 293 -17.29 -8.81 -19.66
CA LEU A 293 -17.16 -10.22 -19.37
C LEU A 293 -18.38 -10.73 -18.60
N ASN A 294 -18.84 -11.93 -18.92
CA ASN A 294 -20.11 -12.46 -18.42
C ASN A 294 -20.18 -12.61 -16.89
N ASP A 295 -19.05 -12.87 -16.23
CA ASP A 295 -18.95 -13.11 -14.78
C ASP A 295 -18.34 -11.95 -14.00
N PHE A 296 -18.32 -10.74 -14.59
CA PHE A 296 -17.90 -9.54 -13.88
C PHE A 296 -19.03 -9.03 -12.97
N LYS A 297 -18.73 -8.78 -11.70
CA LYS A 297 -19.66 -8.18 -10.75
C LYS A 297 -19.14 -6.82 -10.31
N LEU A 298 -19.90 -5.76 -10.61
CA LEU A 298 -19.62 -4.42 -10.10
C LEU A 298 -19.73 -4.40 -8.57
N ASP A 299 -18.84 -3.63 -7.93
CA ASP A 299 -18.90 -3.45 -6.48
C ASP A 299 -20.07 -2.53 -6.11
N LYS A 300 -21.07 -3.09 -5.42
CA LYS A 300 -22.29 -2.36 -5.01
C LYS A 300 -22.02 -1.27 -3.97
N ASN A 301 -20.90 -1.36 -3.25
CA ASN A 301 -20.52 -0.37 -2.24
C ASN A 301 -19.87 0.89 -2.83
N SER A 302 -19.52 0.88 -4.12
CA SER A 302 -18.91 2.04 -4.79
C SER A 302 -19.88 3.22 -5.01
N ALA A 303 -21.19 2.98 -4.93
CA ALA A 303 -22.23 3.99 -5.16
C ALA A 303 -22.44 4.97 -3.99
N GLU A 304 -22.04 4.61 -2.76
CA GLU A 304 -22.15 5.50 -1.59
C GLU A 304 -21.02 6.56 -1.54
N ASN A 305 -19.90 6.30 -2.21
CA ASN A 305 -18.77 7.23 -2.31
C ASN A 305 -18.77 7.95 -3.68
N ARG A 306 -19.68 8.91 -3.84
CA ARG A 306 -19.82 9.75 -5.06
C ARG A 306 -18.61 10.64 -5.40
N PHE A 307 -17.52 10.54 -4.63
CA PHE A 307 -16.27 11.28 -4.82
C PHE A 307 -15.04 10.35 -4.86
N ASN A 308 -15.15 9.21 -5.54
CA ASN A 308 -14.00 8.34 -5.82
C ASN A 308 -13.07 8.97 -6.87
N ILE A 309 -12.27 9.96 -6.44
CA ILE A 309 -11.16 10.50 -7.22
C ILE A 309 -9.94 9.62 -6.95
N GLY A 310 -9.30 9.13 -8.01
CA GLY A 310 -8.12 8.26 -7.91
C GLY A 310 -8.45 6.77 -8.03
N VAL A 311 -7.59 5.93 -7.44
CA VAL A 311 -7.72 4.48 -7.51
C VAL A 311 -8.87 4.03 -6.63
N HIS A 312 -9.81 3.29 -7.20
CA HIS A 312 -10.94 2.77 -6.44
C HIS A 312 -11.28 1.35 -6.85
N ARG A 313 -11.94 0.65 -5.94
CA ARG A 313 -12.47 -0.70 -6.19
C ARG A 313 -13.60 -0.62 -7.22
N PHE A 314 -13.42 -1.33 -8.33
CA PHE A 314 -14.33 -1.34 -9.46
C PHE A 314 -15.32 -2.52 -9.37
N GLY A 315 -14.82 -3.70 -8.98
CA GLY A 315 -15.64 -4.89 -8.89
C GLY A 315 -14.85 -6.15 -8.58
N THR A 316 -15.47 -7.30 -8.80
CA THR A 316 -14.84 -8.61 -8.67
C THR A 316 -15.11 -9.47 -9.89
N ILE A 317 -14.10 -10.22 -10.34
CA ILE A 317 -14.23 -11.19 -11.43
C ILE A 317 -14.34 -12.59 -10.82
N LYS A 318 -15.40 -13.32 -11.17
CA LYS A 318 -15.68 -14.70 -10.70
C LYS A 318 -15.56 -14.88 -9.18
N ASN A 319 -15.82 -13.82 -8.40
CA ASN A 319 -15.66 -13.80 -6.94
C ASN A 319 -14.25 -14.19 -6.44
N ARG A 320 -13.22 -14.03 -7.28
CA ARG A 320 -11.84 -14.42 -6.97
C ARG A 320 -10.90 -13.22 -6.98
N PHE A 321 -10.89 -12.46 -8.07
CA PHE A 321 -10.00 -11.32 -8.24
C PHE A 321 -10.74 -10.02 -7.91
N LEU A 322 -10.20 -9.24 -6.98
CA LEU A 322 -10.63 -7.87 -6.74
C LEU A 322 -10.05 -6.96 -7.82
N VAL A 323 -10.89 -6.21 -8.53
CA VAL A 323 -10.45 -5.34 -9.62
C VAL A 323 -10.49 -3.89 -9.17
N TYR A 324 -9.36 -3.21 -9.33
CA TYR A 324 -9.19 -1.78 -9.07
C TYR A 324 -9.00 -1.03 -10.38
N LYS A 325 -9.66 0.13 -10.48
CA LYS A 325 -9.58 1.03 -11.62
C LYS A 325 -8.68 2.20 -11.25
N HIS A 326 -7.59 2.38 -11.99
CA HIS A 326 -6.66 3.49 -11.79
C HIS A 326 -6.66 4.40 -13.04
N PRO A 327 -7.05 5.68 -12.93
CA PRO A 327 -7.23 6.56 -14.09
C PRO A 327 -5.96 6.74 -14.95
N ASP A 328 -4.80 6.95 -14.31
CA ASP A 328 -3.54 7.19 -15.02
C ASP A 328 -2.66 5.92 -15.15
N PHE A 329 -3.26 4.73 -15.12
CA PHE A 329 -2.48 3.49 -15.26
C PHE A 329 -2.00 3.34 -16.71
N ILE A 330 -0.87 2.65 -16.92
CA ILE A 330 -0.36 2.43 -18.28
C ILE A 330 -1.42 1.71 -19.12
N ALA A 331 -1.75 2.29 -20.29
CA ALA A 331 -2.74 1.73 -21.20
C ALA A 331 -2.33 0.31 -21.65
N ASN A 332 -3.32 -0.52 -21.95
CA ASN A 332 -3.14 -1.89 -22.45
C ASN A 332 -2.29 -2.80 -21.53
N LYS A 333 -2.15 -2.45 -20.25
CA LYS A 333 -1.54 -3.33 -19.26
C LYS A 333 -2.52 -3.64 -18.14
N ILE A 334 -2.36 -4.83 -17.57
CA ILE A 334 -3.05 -5.29 -16.38
C ILE A 334 -1.97 -5.77 -15.41
N LEU A 335 -2.00 -5.27 -14.18
CA LEU A 335 -1.17 -5.76 -13.09
C LEU A 335 -1.97 -6.77 -12.27
N VAL A 336 -1.44 -7.97 -12.12
CA VAL A 336 -2.01 -9.05 -11.30
C VAL A 336 -1.08 -9.28 -10.11
N GLY A 337 -1.65 -9.29 -8.91
CA GLY A 337 -0.84 -9.38 -7.69
C GLY A 337 -1.41 -10.30 -6.63
N PHE A 338 -0.50 -10.87 -5.85
CA PHE A 338 -0.80 -11.58 -4.63
C PHE A 338 -0.47 -10.73 -3.40
N ASN A 339 -1.41 -10.66 -2.46
CA ASN A 339 -1.12 -10.27 -1.08
C ASN A 339 -1.56 -11.35 -0.09
N GLY A 340 -0.68 -11.66 0.86
CA GLY A 340 -1.04 -12.53 1.98
C GLY A 340 -1.92 -11.80 3.00
N ASN A 341 -2.74 -12.56 3.72
CA ASN A 341 -3.51 -12.06 4.85
C ASN A 341 -2.62 -11.80 6.10
N SER A 342 -1.38 -12.28 6.06
CA SER A 342 -0.38 -12.10 7.11
C SER A 342 0.79 -11.27 6.61
N TRP A 343 1.40 -10.49 7.51
CA TRP A 343 2.62 -9.72 7.24
C TRP A 343 3.85 -10.58 6.95
N LEU A 344 3.74 -11.91 7.14
CA LEU A 344 4.80 -12.87 6.82
C LEU A 344 4.87 -13.20 5.33
N GLU A 345 3.74 -13.12 4.61
CA GLU A 345 3.62 -13.47 3.18
C GLU A 345 3.51 -12.19 2.34
N THR A 346 4.63 -11.49 2.15
CA THR A 346 4.63 -10.14 1.57
C THR A 346 5.56 -10.04 0.39
N GLY A 347 5.02 -9.68 -0.78
CA GLY A 347 5.82 -9.35 -1.96
C GLY A 347 6.40 -7.94 -1.91
N PHE A 348 5.65 -6.99 -1.36
CA PHE A 348 6.00 -5.59 -1.28
C PHE A 348 5.61 -5.02 0.07
N VAL A 349 6.48 -4.16 0.61
CA VAL A 349 6.26 -3.51 1.91
C VAL A 349 6.19 -2.00 1.71
N TYR A 350 5.09 -1.42 2.18
CA TYR A 350 4.93 0.01 2.40
C TYR A 350 5.12 0.31 3.89
N ALA A 351 6.12 1.12 4.21
CA ALA A 351 6.52 1.42 5.57
C ALA A 351 6.35 2.92 5.89
N PRO A 352 5.15 3.35 6.30
CA PRO A 352 4.92 4.74 6.68
C PRO A 352 5.65 5.07 7.99
N TYR A 353 6.26 6.26 8.05
CA TYR A 353 6.89 6.79 9.27
C TYR A 353 6.06 7.94 9.85
N ILE A 354 5.95 9.04 9.10
CA ILE A 354 5.14 10.22 9.43
C ILE A 354 4.21 10.44 8.23
N PRO A 355 2.93 10.03 8.33
CA PRO A 355 2.02 10.05 7.18
C PRO A 355 1.73 11.47 6.69
N LEU A 356 1.61 12.43 7.62
CA LEU A 356 1.38 13.83 7.30
C LEU A 356 1.99 14.71 8.39
N TYR A 357 2.78 15.69 7.98
CA TYR A 357 3.22 16.80 8.77
C TYR A 357 2.86 18.08 8.02
N THR A 358 2.23 19.05 8.70
CA THR A 358 1.97 20.37 8.12
C THR A 358 2.92 21.38 8.73
N THR A 359 3.36 22.41 8.01
CA THR A 359 4.09 23.53 8.63
C THR A 359 3.11 24.52 9.26
N PRO A 360 3.54 25.33 10.24
CA PRO A 360 2.76 26.49 10.65
C PRO A 360 2.53 27.43 9.46
N LEU A 361 1.55 28.32 9.58
CA LEU A 361 1.33 29.39 8.62
C LEU A 361 2.53 30.34 8.65
N LEU A 362 3.16 30.56 7.50
CA LEU A 362 4.29 31.47 7.34
C LEU A 362 3.85 32.59 6.41
N ILE A 363 3.96 33.84 6.85
CA ILE A 363 3.77 35.02 5.99
C ILE A 363 5.16 35.47 5.58
N ASP A 364 5.43 35.50 4.28
CA ASP A 364 6.72 36.01 3.80
C ASP A 364 6.80 37.53 3.99
N ALA A 365 7.96 38.03 4.38
CA ALA A 365 8.15 39.45 4.71
C ALA A 365 8.20 40.33 3.44
N ASP A 366 8.59 39.74 2.30
CA ASP A 366 8.77 40.48 1.05
C ASP A 366 7.47 40.69 0.28
N ASP A 367 6.57 39.69 0.28
CA ASP A 367 5.34 39.70 -0.52
C ASP A 367 4.05 39.62 0.32
N PHE A 368 4.16 39.52 1.64
CA PHE A 368 3.05 39.33 2.57
C PHE A 368 2.11 38.18 2.20
N THR A 369 2.57 37.21 1.39
CA THR A 369 1.74 36.07 1.00
C THR A 369 1.82 34.97 2.05
N PRO A 370 0.67 34.45 2.52
CA PRO A 370 0.63 33.25 3.35
C PRO A 370 1.11 32.02 2.59
N ARG A 371 1.93 31.23 3.26
CA ARG A 371 2.52 29.99 2.77
C ARG A 371 2.34 28.89 3.80
N ARG A 372 1.95 27.71 3.33
CA ARG A 372 1.84 26.50 4.17
C ARG A 372 2.33 25.28 3.41
N GLY A 373 3.07 24.43 4.11
CA GLY A 373 3.66 23.21 3.57
C GLY A 373 3.06 21.95 4.17
N ILE A 374 3.11 20.87 3.41
CA ILE A 374 2.83 19.51 3.86
C ILE A 374 4.02 18.62 3.51
N LEU A 375 4.34 17.70 4.40
CA LEU A 375 5.40 16.71 4.28
C LEU A 375 4.87 15.33 4.67
N SER A 376 5.19 14.31 3.88
CA SER A 376 5.00 12.91 4.26
C SER A 376 6.34 12.19 4.21
N ARG A 377 6.55 11.22 5.11
CA ARG A 377 7.75 10.37 5.18
C ARG A 377 7.37 8.91 5.30
N TYR A 378 7.91 8.11 4.41
CA TYR A 378 7.66 6.67 4.33
C TYR A 378 8.80 5.99 3.56
N ALA A 379 8.84 4.66 3.58
CA ALA A 379 9.73 3.85 2.77
C ALA A 379 8.93 2.81 1.98
N THR A 380 9.49 2.36 0.87
CA THR A 380 8.93 1.27 0.05
C THR A 380 10.03 0.27 -0.27
N LYS A 381 9.73 -1.02 -0.22
CA LYS A 381 10.69 -2.06 -0.56
C LYS A 381 10.01 -3.26 -1.20
N VAL A 382 10.61 -3.76 -2.28
CA VAL A 382 10.26 -5.05 -2.89
C VAL A 382 10.97 -6.15 -2.10
N ILE A 383 10.21 -7.12 -1.60
CA ILE A 383 10.71 -8.27 -0.84
C ILE A 383 10.73 -9.52 -1.72
N ASN A 384 9.65 -9.75 -2.46
CA ASN A 384 9.51 -10.84 -3.42
C ASN A 384 8.69 -10.38 -4.63
N ALA A 385 9.37 -10.20 -5.76
CA ALA A 385 8.76 -9.77 -7.01
C ALA A 385 7.94 -10.88 -7.70
N GLY A 386 8.19 -12.16 -7.37
CA GLY A 386 7.43 -13.29 -7.88
C GLY A 386 5.94 -13.29 -7.49
N CYS A 387 5.53 -12.38 -6.59
CA CYS A 387 4.13 -12.15 -6.24
C CYS A 387 3.35 -11.34 -7.28
N TYR A 388 4.02 -10.78 -8.31
CA TYR A 388 3.43 -9.85 -9.27
C TYR A 388 3.69 -10.30 -10.70
N ALA A 389 2.63 -10.28 -11.52
CA ALA A 389 2.67 -10.57 -12.95
C ALA A 389 1.96 -9.47 -13.74
N THR A 390 2.27 -9.37 -15.02
CA THR A 390 1.59 -8.46 -15.94
C THR A 390 0.89 -9.20 -17.06
N VAL A 391 -0.23 -8.67 -17.53
CA VAL A 391 -0.84 -9.03 -18.81
C VAL A 391 -0.78 -7.82 -19.71
N THR A 392 -0.13 -7.95 -20.86
CA THR A 392 -0.08 -6.91 -21.89
C THR A 392 -1.09 -7.24 -22.97
N ILE A 393 -1.97 -6.29 -23.25
CA ILE A 393 -2.95 -6.33 -24.33
C ILE A 393 -2.23 -5.82 -25.60
N VAL A 394 -2.14 -6.67 -26.61
CA VAL A 394 -1.43 -6.43 -27.88
C VAL A 394 -2.41 -6.15 -29.01
#